data_AF-A0A5J5KY65-F1
#
_entry.id   AF-A0A5J5KY65-F1
#
_cell.length_a   1.000
_cell.length_b   1.000
_cell.length_c   1.000
_cell.angle_alpha   90.00
_cell.angle_beta   90.00
_cell.angle_gamma   90.00
#
_symmetry.space_group_name_H-M   'P 1'
#
loop_
_entity.id
_entity.type
_entity.pdbx_description
1 polymer ?
#
loop_
_entity_poly.entity_id
_entity_poly.type
_entity_poly.pdbx_seq_one_letter_code
_entity_poly.pdbx_strand_id
1 'polypeptide(L)'
;QAGSQPDWYIGFADGALRLMPGNWPFGWELDALGMSLPFSLLLPMAGLGLFVLGVLVWPWVERWITKDNRVHNILDRPRNAPTRTGAGVAAIVFYGVLMIAATGDLIATHFHLAVNDVIYMLRFLFFFGPAIAFIITRRICLSLQRKDREIVLHGRETGRVQQLPHGEFIEVHEPLDEYHRYTLVSFEDRVAPVTPTELHNAHHQHQHDVDELESS
;
A
#
# COMPACT_ATOMS: atom_id res chain seq x y z
N GLN A 1 -23.58 18.13 23.33
CA GLN A 1 -23.43 17.11 24.38
C GLN A 1 -21.99 16.62 24.32
N ALA A 2 -21.29 16.60 25.46
CA ALA A 2 -19.90 16.17 25.54
C ALA A 2 -19.77 14.68 25.17
N GLY A 3 -18.84 14.37 24.28
CA GLY A 3 -18.71 13.07 23.62
C GLY A 3 -18.38 11.93 24.58
N SER A 4 -19.25 10.94 24.64
CA SER A 4 -18.89 9.61 25.12
C SER A 4 -18.08 8.91 24.02
N GLN A 5 -16.80 9.23 23.92
CA GLN A 5 -15.87 8.48 23.09
C GLN A 5 -15.34 7.29 23.90
N PRO A 6 -15.24 6.10 23.30
CA PRO A 6 -14.56 4.98 23.94
C PRO A 6 -13.05 5.23 23.99
N ASP A 7 -12.35 4.44 24.80
CA ASP A 7 -10.90 4.43 24.79
C ASP A 7 -10.35 4.14 23.39
N TRP A 8 -9.15 4.66 23.10
CA TRP A 8 -8.52 4.61 21.77
C TRP A 8 -8.46 3.22 21.15
N TYR A 9 -8.34 2.15 21.95
CA TYR A 9 -8.24 0.77 21.47
C TYR A 9 -9.59 0.15 21.08
N ILE A 10 -10.72 0.73 21.51
CA ILE A 10 -12.09 0.35 21.09
C ILE A 10 -12.67 1.36 20.08
N GLY A 11 -12.03 2.51 19.89
CA GLY A 11 -12.47 3.58 18.97
C GLY A 11 -12.88 3.11 17.58
N PHE A 12 -12.13 2.19 16.98
CA PHE A 12 -12.45 1.67 15.64
C PHE A 12 -13.84 0.98 15.56
N ALA A 13 -14.32 0.39 16.65
CA ALA A 13 -15.62 -0.27 16.71
C ALA A 13 -16.77 0.75 16.73
N ASP A 14 -16.63 1.82 17.52
CA ASP A 14 -17.56 2.95 17.54
C ASP A 14 -17.55 3.70 16.19
N GLY A 15 -16.37 3.90 15.61
CA GLY A 15 -16.22 4.48 14.27
C GLY A 15 -16.96 3.69 13.19
N ALA A 16 -16.91 2.36 13.23
CA ALA A 16 -17.64 1.52 12.28
C ALA A 16 -19.16 1.68 12.39
N LEU A 17 -19.68 1.84 13.60
CA LEU A 17 -21.11 2.10 13.84
C LEU A 17 -21.51 3.49 13.33
N ARG A 18 -20.69 4.51 13.55
CA ARG A 18 -20.95 5.88 13.08
C ARG A 18 -20.96 6.01 11.56
N LEU A 19 -20.20 5.17 10.86
CA LEU A 19 -20.18 5.16 9.40
C LEU A 19 -21.40 4.46 8.78
N MET A 20 -22.19 3.70 9.54
CA MET A 20 -23.41 3.11 9.01
C MET A 20 -24.40 4.16 8.51
N PRO A 21 -25.04 3.94 7.35
CA PRO A 21 -25.99 4.90 6.77
C PRO A 21 -27.37 4.89 7.45
N GLY A 22 -27.52 4.21 8.59
CA GLY A 22 -28.72 4.29 9.42
C GLY A 22 -29.90 3.62 8.75
N ASN A 23 -30.87 4.41 8.25
CA ASN A 23 -32.07 3.94 7.53
C ASN A 23 -32.07 4.31 6.04
N TRP A 24 -30.96 4.85 5.54
CA TRP A 24 -30.81 5.23 4.14
C TRP A 24 -29.84 4.26 3.44
N PRO A 25 -30.08 3.82 2.21
CA PRO A 25 -31.30 3.96 1.41
C PRO A 25 -32.44 3.00 1.82
N PHE A 26 -32.19 2.06 2.74
CA PHE A 26 -33.16 1.10 3.26
C PHE A 26 -33.08 1.06 4.79
N GLY A 27 -34.17 0.69 5.46
CA GLY A 27 -34.13 0.36 6.89
C GLY A 27 -33.28 -0.89 7.09
N TRP A 28 -32.16 -0.78 7.82
CA TRP A 28 -31.26 -1.90 8.09
C TRP A 28 -31.75 -2.73 9.28
N GLU A 29 -33.03 -3.07 9.24
CA GLU A 29 -33.75 -3.86 10.23
C GLU A 29 -34.53 -4.93 9.47
N LEU A 30 -34.32 -6.20 9.82
CA LEU A 30 -35.05 -7.32 9.23
C LEU A 30 -35.86 -7.99 10.31
N ASP A 31 -37.18 -7.91 10.18
CA ASP A 31 -38.08 -8.67 11.04
C ASP A 31 -38.30 -10.05 10.41
N ALA A 32 -37.73 -11.08 11.04
CA ALA A 32 -37.85 -12.48 10.62
C ALA A 32 -38.09 -13.39 11.82
N LEU A 33 -39.02 -14.35 11.68
CA LEU A 33 -39.35 -15.35 12.72
C LEU A 33 -39.79 -14.76 14.07
N GLY A 34 -40.40 -13.57 14.08
CA GLY A 34 -40.80 -12.87 15.31
C GLY A 34 -39.64 -12.23 16.08
N MET A 35 -38.45 -12.20 15.50
CA MET A 35 -37.27 -11.49 16.01
C MET A 35 -36.91 -10.33 15.07
N SER A 36 -36.56 -9.18 15.65
CA SER A 36 -36.03 -8.05 14.88
C SER A 36 -34.50 -8.11 14.89
N LEU A 37 -33.90 -8.24 13.71
CA LEU A 37 -32.46 -8.28 13.52
C LEU A 37 -31.94 -6.91 13.08
N PRO A 38 -31.19 -6.18 13.94
CA PRO A 38 -30.65 -4.87 13.61
C PRO A 38 -29.37 -5.02 12.76
N PHE A 39 -29.51 -5.08 11.45
CA PHE A 39 -28.37 -5.11 10.51
C PHE A 39 -27.50 -3.85 10.59
N SER A 40 -28.06 -2.73 11.05
CA SER A 40 -27.34 -1.50 11.39
C SER A 40 -26.22 -1.73 12.42
N LEU A 41 -26.36 -2.73 13.30
CA LEU A 41 -25.34 -3.14 14.27
C LEU A 41 -24.57 -4.39 13.80
N LEU A 42 -25.27 -5.36 13.21
CA LEU A 42 -24.64 -6.64 12.84
C LEU A 42 -23.64 -6.48 11.69
N LEU A 43 -23.93 -5.63 10.70
CA LEU A 43 -23.08 -5.47 9.51
C LEU A 43 -21.72 -4.82 9.84
N PRO A 44 -21.64 -3.73 10.62
CA PRO A 44 -20.36 -3.19 11.09
C PRO A 44 -19.57 -4.22 11.89
N MET A 45 -20.22 -4.89 12.84
CA MET A 45 -19.56 -5.85 13.71
C MET A 45 -19.05 -7.06 12.95
N ALA A 46 -19.82 -7.55 11.97
CA ALA A 46 -19.38 -8.62 11.07
C ALA A 46 -18.20 -8.16 10.21
N GLY A 47 -18.22 -6.93 9.68
CA GLY A 47 -17.11 -6.35 8.91
C GLY A 47 -15.83 -6.23 9.73
N LEU A 48 -15.93 -5.79 10.98
CA LEU A 48 -14.79 -5.75 11.91
C LEU A 48 -14.29 -7.14 12.28
N GLY A 49 -15.20 -8.09 12.54
CA GLY A 49 -14.85 -9.48 12.78
C GLY A 49 -14.11 -10.10 11.60
N LEU A 50 -14.56 -9.83 10.38
CA LEU A 50 -13.89 -10.26 9.15
C LEU A 50 -12.52 -9.59 8.98
N PHE A 51 -12.39 -8.31 9.31
CA PHE A 51 -11.10 -7.61 9.27
C PHE A 51 -10.09 -8.22 10.26
N VAL A 52 -10.48 -8.41 11.52
CA VAL A 52 -9.63 -9.02 12.54
C VAL A 52 -9.27 -10.45 12.15
N LEU A 53 -10.25 -11.25 11.70
CA LEU A 53 -10.01 -12.58 11.20
C LEU A 53 -9.02 -12.56 10.02
N GLY A 54 -9.19 -11.63 9.09
CA GLY A 54 -8.31 -11.42 7.94
C GLY A 54 -6.87 -11.13 8.34
N VAL A 55 -6.65 -10.28 9.34
CA VAL A 55 -5.32 -10.01 9.90
C VAL A 55 -4.73 -11.26 10.56
N LEU A 56 -5.54 -12.00 11.33
CA LEU A 56 -5.09 -13.23 11.99
C LEU A 56 -4.71 -14.31 10.97
N VAL A 57 -5.50 -14.51 9.92
CA VAL A 57 -5.22 -15.54 8.90
C VAL A 57 -4.25 -15.07 7.82
N TRP A 58 -3.80 -13.80 7.85
CA TRP A 58 -2.93 -13.21 6.83
C TRP A 58 -1.69 -14.06 6.49
N PRO A 59 -0.93 -14.63 7.44
CA PRO A 59 0.25 -15.43 7.12
C PRO A 59 -0.06 -16.64 6.22
N TRP A 60 -1.21 -17.28 6.43
CA TRP A 60 -1.65 -18.42 5.62
C TRP A 60 -2.15 -17.98 4.25
N VAL A 61 -2.87 -16.87 4.19
CA VAL A 61 -3.34 -16.27 2.93
C VAL A 61 -2.15 -15.84 2.06
N GLU A 62 -1.18 -15.12 2.63
CA GLU A 62 0.02 -14.69 1.92
C GLU A 62 0.84 -15.90 1.42
N ARG A 63 1.00 -16.92 2.28
CA ARG A 63 1.69 -18.16 1.92
C ARG A 63 0.99 -18.91 0.79
N TRP A 64 -0.34 -18.96 0.80
CA TRP A 64 -1.12 -19.62 -0.26
C TRP A 64 -1.00 -18.90 -1.60
N ILE A 65 -1.06 -17.57 -1.61
CA ILE A 65 -0.96 -16.74 -2.82
C ILE A 65 0.47 -16.73 -3.37
N THR A 66 1.46 -16.46 -2.52
CA THR A 66 2.88 -16.33 -2.91
C THR A 66 3.54 -17.70 -3.12
N LYS A 67 2.94 -18.77 -2.60
CA LYS A 67 3.48 -20.14 -2.58
C LYS A 67 4.85 -20.24 -1.91
N ASP A 68 5.17 -19.30 -1.02
CA ASP A 68 6.45 -19.24 -0.34
C ASP A 68 6.46 -20.16 0.89
N ASN A 69 7.12 -21.31 0.75
CA ASN A 69 7.17 -22.36 1.77
C ASN A 69 8.55 -22.48 2.44
N ARG A 70 9.43 -21.50 2.24
CA ARG A 70 10.81 -21.55 2.74
C ARG A 70 10.90 -21.08 4.18
N VAL A 71 11.97 -21.49 4.86
CA VAL A 71 12.29 -21.03 6.22
C VAL A 71 12.93 -19.65 6.11
N HIS A 72 12.28 -18.63 6.69
CA HIS A 72 12.76 -17.26 6.71
C HIS A 72 13.31 -16.90 8.08
N ASN A 73 14.63 -16.68 8.17
CA ASN A 73 15.31 -16.25 9.40
C ASN A 73 15.77 -14.79 9.35
N ILE A 74 15.69 -14.16 8.18
CA ILE A 74 16.06 -12.77 7.95
C ILE A 74 14.81 -11.99 7.58
N LEU A 75 14.68 -10.79 8.14
CA LEU A 75 13.56 -9.89 7.87
C LEU A 75 13.67 -9.31 6.46
N ASP A 76 12.58 -9.41 5.70
CA ASP A 76 12.43 -8.70 4.43
C ASP A 76 12.29 -7.19 4.67
N ARG A 77 12.99 -6.41 3.85
CA ARG A 77 12.76 -4.95 3.80
C ARG A 77 11.37 -4.68 3.22
N PRO A 78 10.57 -3.75 3.78
CA PRO A 78 9.23 -3.45 3.29
C PRO A 78 9.18 -3.07 1.81
N ARG A 79 10.20 -2.39 1.29
CA ARG A 79 10.30 -2.03 -0.12
C ARG A 79 10.46 -3.25 -1.04
N ASN A 80 10.97 -4.38 -0.56
CA ASN A 80 11.22 -5.60 -1.35
C ASN A 80 9.97 -6.47 -1.50
N ALA A 81 8.92 -6.24 -0.70
CA ALA A 81 7.64 -6.94 -0.78
C ALA A 81 6.49 -5.95 -1.05
N PRO A 82 6.41 -5.36 -2.26
CA PRO A 82 5.54 -4.22 -2.54
C PRO A 82 4.05 -4.52 -2.36
N THR A 83 3.61 -5.76 -2.64
CA THR A 83 2.22 -6.19 -2.45
C THR A 83 1.87 -6.38 -0.98
N ARG A 84 2.73 -7.04 -0.19
CA ARG A 84 2.55 -7.18 1.27
C ARG A 84 2.54 -5.82 1.95
N THR A 85 3.48 -4.95 1.60
CA THR A 85 3.57 -3.61 2.18
C THR A 85 2.36 -2.76 1.79
N GLY A 86 1.92 -2.83 0.53
CA GLY A 86 0.67 -2.18 0.10
C GLY A 86 -0.55 -2.67 0.86
N ALA A 87 -0.70 -3.98 1.07
CA ALA A 87 -1.81 -4.56 1.83
C ALA A 87 -1.78 -4.13 3.31
N GLY A 88 -0.60 -4.12 3.93
CA GLY A 88 -0.41 -3.62 5.28
C GLY A 88 -0.80 -2.14 5.42
N VAL A 89 -0.36 -1.28 4.49
CA VAL A 89 -0.73 0.14 4.52
C VAL A 89 -2.23 0.33 4.25
N ALA A 90 -2.84 -0.45 3.37
CA ALA A 90 -4.28 -0.43 3.15
C ALA A 90 -5.06 -0.77 4.43
N ALA A 91 -4.61 -1.78 5.20
CA ALA A 91 -5.19 -2.12 6.49
C ALA A 91 -5.00 -1.02 7.54
N ILE A 92 -3.83 -0.36 7.57
CA ILE A 92 -3.57 0.78 8.46
C ILE A 92 -4.48 1.96 8.11
N VAL A 93 -4.68 2.26 6.82
CA VAL A 93 -5.58 3.33 6.38
C VAL A 93 -7.03 3.00 6.71
N PHE A 94 -7.45 1.77 6.48
CA PHE A 94 -8.78 1.30 6.88
C PHE A 94 -9.03 1.51 8.39
N TYR A 95 -8.09 1.04 9.23
CA TYR A 95 -8.15 1.22 10.67
C TYR A 95 -8.12 2.70 11.07
N GLY A 96 -7.27 3.51 10.44
CA GLY A 96 -7.15 4.94 10.67
C GLY A 96 -8.45 5.69 10.35
N VAL A 97 -9.14 5.35 9.25
CA VAL A 97 -10.44 5.94 8.91
C VAL A 97 -11.48 5.64 9.98
N LEU A 98 -11.53 4.40 10.48
CA LEU A 98 -12.43 4.02 11.58
C LEU A 98 -12.11 4.78 12.87
N MET A 99 -10.83 4.92 13.20
CA MET A 99 -10.38 5.71 14.36
C MET A 99 -10.78 7.19 14.24
N ILE A 100 -10.62 7.78 13.06
CA ILE A 100 -11.02 9.17 12.80
C ILE A 100 -12.55 9.32 12.89
N ALA A 101 -13.31 8.32 12.41
CA ALA A 101 -14.77 8.33 12.49
C ALA A 101 -15.30 8.35 13.93
N ALA A 102 -14.64 7.66 14.87
CA ALA A 102 -14.97 7.72 16.29
C ALA A 102 -14.87 9.15 16.87
N THR A 103 -13.96 9.95 16.31
CA THR A 103 -13.69 11.33 16.72
C THR A 103 -14.36 12.38 15.83
N GLY A 104 -15.25 11.96 14.91
CA GLY A 104 -15.86 12.84 13.90
C GLY A 104 -16.55 14.09 14.45
N ASP A 105 -17.23 13.99 15.60
CA ASP A 105 -17.92 15.14 16.22
C ASP A 105 -16.94 16.19 16.77
N LEU A 106 -15.81 15.75 17.33
CA LEU A 106 -14.75 16.66 17.80
C LEU A 106 -14.11 17.37 16.60
N ILE A 107 -13.87 16.65 15.51
CA ILE A 107 -13.36 17.24 14.27
C ILE A 107 -14.35 18.30 13.74
N ALA A 108 -15.64 17.99 13.69
CA ALA A 108 -16.66 18.93 13.22
C ALA A 108 -16.71 20.20 14.09
N THR A 109 -16.64 20.07 15.42
CA THR A 109 -16.69 21.21 16.34
C THR A 109 -15.41 22.05 16.32
N HIS A 110 -14.22 21.44 16.25
CA HIS A 110 -12.94 22.15 16.25
C HIS A 110 -12.61 22.83 14.92
N PHE A 111 -13.00 22.22 13.80
CA PHE A 111 -12.76 22.77 12.46
C PHE A 111 -13.97 23.53 11.90
N HIS A 112 -15.03 23.69 12.69
CA HIS A 112 -16.28 24.35 12.28
C HIS A 112 -16.89 23.78 10.99
N LEU A 113 -16.81 22.46 10.82
CA LEU A 113 -17.34 21.73 9.67
C LEU A 113 -18.74 21.17 9.95
N ALA A 114 -19.52 20.94 8.91
CA ALA A 114 -20.76 20.19 9.03
C ALA A 114 -20.45 18.71 9.34
N VAL A 115 -21.12 18.16 10.36
CA VAL A 115 -20.96 16.74 10.76
C VAL A 115 -21.27 15.81 9.59
N ASN A 116 -22.28 16.14 8.78
CA ASN A 116 -22.65 15.37 7.60
C ASN A 116 -21.51 15.28 6.57
N ASP A 117 -20.81 16.39 6.32
CA ASP A 117 -19.70 16.43 5.37
C ASP A 117 -18.54 15.54 5.82
N VAL A 118 -18.24 15.59 7.13
CA VAL A 118 -17.23 14.72 7.76
C VAL A 118 -17.61 13.25 7.59
N ILE A 119 -18.86 12.88 7.86
CA ILE A 119 -19.33 11.49 7.72
C ILE A 119 -19.27 11.03 6.26
N TYR A 120 -19.72 11.84 5.30
CA TYR A 120 -19.69 11.46 3.88
C TYR A 120 -18.27 11.30 3.36
N MET A 121 -17.35 12.19 3.75
CA MET A 121 -15.93 12.07 3.43
C MET A 121 -15.34 10.78 4.00
N LEU A 122 -15.65 10.44 5.25
CA LEU A 122 -15.15 9.23 5.89
C LEU A 122 -15.75 7.95 5.29
N ARG A 123 -17.03 7.98 4.86
CA ARG A 123 -17.63 6.86 4.11
C ARG A 123 -16.94 6.66 2.76
N PHE A 124 -16.61 7.74 2.07
CA PHE A 124 -15.81 7.65 0.84
C PHE A 124 -14.44 7.03 1.14
N LEU A 125 -13.73 7.52 2.15
CA LEU A 125 -12.41 6.99 2.53
C LEU A 125 -12.46 5.56 3.06
N PHE A 126 -13.56 5.12 3.67
CA PHE A 126 -13.72 3.75 4.15
C PHE A 126 -13.62 2.74 3.01
N PHE A 127 -14.25 3.03 1.86
CA PHE A 127 -14.20 2.15 0.68
C PHE A 127 -12.98 2.42 -0.21
N PHE A 128 -12.70 3.69 -0.51
CA PHE A 128 -11.68 4.06 -1.50
C PHE A 128 -10.30 4.28 -0.89
N GLY A 129 -10.22 4.69 0.38
CA GLY A 129 -8.97 4.97 1.08
C GLY A 129 -7.99 3.79 1.08
N PRO A 130 -8.39 2.57 1.48
CA PRO A 130 -7.53 1.40 1.44
C PRO A 130 -7.03 1.06 0.03
N ALA A 131 -7.90 1.17 -0.99
CA ALA A 131 -7.54 0.88 -2.37
C ALA A 131 -6.53 1.91 -2.92
N ILE A 132 -6.75 3.20 -2.66
CA ILE A 132 -5.83 4.28 -3.05
C ILE A 132 -4.49 4.09 -2.34
N ALA A 133 -4.51 3.83 -1.03
CA ALA A 133 -3.32 3.60 -0.23
C ALA A 133 -2.50 2.41 -0.75
N PHE A 134 -3.15 1.29 -1.06
CA PHE A 134 -2.50 0.13 -1.67
C PHE A 134 -1.77 0.49 -2.97
N ILE A 135 -2.45 1.18 -3.89
CA ILE A 135 -1.89 1.54 -5.19
C ILE A 135 -0.68 2.47 -5.01
N ILE A 136 -0.82 3.51 -4.20
CA ILE A 136 0.25 4.48 -3.93
C ILE A 136 1.45 3.79 -3.30
N THR A 137 1.25 3.03 -2.22
CA THR A 137 2.34 2.33 -1.53
C THR A 137 3.05 1.35 -2.44
N ARG A 138 2.30 0.57 -3.25
CA ARG A 138 2.90 -0.36 -4.21
C ARG A 138 3.77 0.37 -5.22
N ARG A 139 3.31 1.51 -5.75
CA ARG A 139 4.09 2.33 -6.70
C ARG A 139 5.35 2.90 -6.05
N ILE A 140 5.26 3.38 -4.81
CA ILE A 140 6.41 3.89 -4.05
C ILE A 140 7.45 2.79 -3.84
N CYS A 141 7.04 1.59 -3.41
CA CYS A 141 7.96 0.47 -3.21
C CYS A 141 8.69 0.10 -4.51
N LEU A 142 7.97 0.02 -5.64
CA LEU A 142 8.58 -0.28 -6.94
C LEU A 142 9.54 0.83 -7.40
N SER A 143 9.21 2.11 -7.17
CA SER A 143 10.10 3.22 -7.47
C SER A 143 11.38 3.18 -6.61
N LEU A 144 11.26 2.82 -5.34
CA LEU A 144 12.41 2.65 -4.44
C LEU A 144 13.31 1.48 -4.91
N GLN A 145 12.73 0.37 -5.37
CA GLN A 145 13.50 -0.74 -5.94
C GLN A 145 14.26 -0.33 -7.21
N ARG A 146 13.65 0.48 -8.08
CA ARG A 146 14.31 0.99 -9.30
C ARG A 146 15.51 1.86 -8.95
N LYS A 147 15.36 2.73 -7.96
CA LYS A 147 16.46 3.54 -7.43
C LYS A 147 17.56 2.66 -6.83
N ASP A 148 17.19 1.67 -6.02
CA ASP A 148 18.17 0.74 -5.44
C ASP A 148 18.94 -0.02 -6.55
N ARG A 149 18.28 -0.43 -7.64
CA ARG A 149 18.91 -1.05 -8.82
C ARG A 149 19.86 -0.10 -9.55
N GLU A 150 19.48 1.15 -9.74
CA GLU A 150 20.32 2.17 -10.37
C GLU A 150 21.62 2.40 -9.60
N ILE A 151 21.53 2.51 -8.27
CA ILE A 151 22.70 2.70 -7.40
C ILE A 151 23.63 1.47 -7.47
N VAL A 152 23.07 0.26 -7.58
CA VAL A 152 23.87 -0.97 -7.75
C VAL A 152 24.61 -1.02 -9.09
N LEU A 153 23.97 -0.58 -10.18
CA LEU A 153 24.54 -0.64 -11.53
C LEU A 153 25.52 0.50 -11.83
N HIS A 154 25.20 1.72 -11.42
CA HIS A 154 25.97 2.92 -11.78
C HIS A 154 26.84 3.44 -10.64
N GLY A 155 26.63 2.97 -9.41
CA GLY A 155 27.24 3.53 -8.22
C GLY A 155 26.40 4.67 -7.62
N ARG A 156 26.89 5.26 -6.54
CA ARG A 156 26.21 6.36 -5.85
C ARG A 156 26.57 7.69 -6.49
N GLU A 157 25.56 8.51 -6.72
CA GLU A 157 25.69 9.93 -7.08
C GLU A 157 26.56 10.66 -6.04
N THR A 158 27.65 11.28 -6.50
CA THR A 158 28.54 12.07 -5.62
C THR A 158 28.20 13.55 -5.61
N GLY A 159 27.32 14.01 -6.52
CA GLY A 159 27.03 15.42 -6.73
C GLY A 159 28.19 16.20 -7.36
N ARG A 160 29.25 15.52 -7.83
CA ARG A 160 30.38 16.12 -8.54
C ARG A 160 30.19 15.96 -10.03
N VAL A 161 29.95 17.09 -10.71
CA VAL A 161 29.85 17.14 -12.17
C VAL A 161 31.22 17.50 -12.75
N GLN A 162 31.71 16.72 -13.71
CA GLN A 162 32.95 17.00 -14.43
C GLN A 162 32.64 17.22 -15.91
N GLN A 163 33.20 18.29 -16.46
CA GLN A 163 33.14 18.56 -17.90
C GLN A 163 34.29 17.82 -18.60
N LEU A 164 33.96 17.03 -19.61
CA LEU A 164 34.92 16.32 -20.46
C LEU A 164 35.52 17.27 -21.52
N PRO A 165 36.71 16.95 -22.07
CA PRO A 165 37.37 17.80 -23.07
C PRO A 165 36.55 18.07 -24.34
N HIS A 166 35.59 17.20 -24.66
CA HIS A 166 34.64 17.35 -25.78
C HIS A 166 33.34 18.08 -25.40
N GLY A 167 33.25 18.64 -24.18
CA GLY A 167 32.15 19.50 -23.74
C GLY A 167 30.98 18.81 -23.03
N GLU A 168 30.99 17.47 -22.93
CA GLU A 168 29.96 16.70 -22.21
C GLU A 168 30.12 16.84 -20.69
N PHE A 169 29.02 16.83 -19.95
CA PHE A 169 29.02 16.84 -18.49
C PHE A 169 28.63 15.46 -17.97
N ILE A 170 29.53 14.84 -17.20
CA ILE A 170 29.27 13.56 -16.54
C ILE A 170 29.20 13.74 -15.03
N GLU A 171 28.29 13.03 -14.38
CA GLU A 171 28.30 12.90 -12.94
C GLU A 171 29.25 11.78 -12.52
N VAL A 172 30.22 12.11 -11.66
CA VAL A 172 31.14 11.13 -11.12
C VAL A 172 30.38 10.25 -10.14
N HIS A 173 30.22 8.97 -10.48
CA HIS A 173 29.62 7.99 -9.59
C HIS A 173 30.70 7.29 -8.78
N GLU A 174 30.45 7.13 -7.48
CA GLU A 174 31.33 6.38 -6.59
C GLU A 174 30.80 4.95 -6.46
N PRO A 175 31.63 3.91 -6.66
CA PRO A 175 31.17 2.54 -6.51
C PRO A 175 30.74 2.29 -5.06
N LEU A 176 29.61 1.60 -4.89
CA LEU A 176 29.17 1.15 -3.57
C LEU A 176 30.20 0.20 -2.96
N ASP A 177 30.43 0.39 -1.66
CA ASP A 177 31.06 -0.59 -0.77
C ASP A 177 30.39 -1.97 -0.87
N GLU A 178 31.17 -3.04 -0.74
CA GLU A 178 30.74 -4.41 -0.99
C GLU A 178 29.59 -4.82 -0.06
N TYR A 179 29.67 -4.43 1.21
CA TYR A 179 28.63 -4.72 2.19
C TYR A 179 27.30 -4.03 1.83
N HIS A 180 27.36 -2.75 1.47
CA HIS A 180 26.17 -1.99 1.07
C HIS A 180 25.53 -2.56 -0.19
N ARG A 181 26.35 -2.90 -1.18
CA ARG A 181 25.89 -3.56 -2.42
C ARG A 181 25.19 -4.88 -2.11
N TYR A 182 25.79 -5.72 -1.26
CA TYR A 182 25.18 -6.99 -0.85
C TYR A 182 23.79 -6.78 -0.24
N THR A 183 23.59 -5.76 0.61
CA THR A 183 22.27 -5.53 1.20
C THR A 183 21.18 -5.11 0.20
N LEU A 184 21.57 -4.55 -0.95
CA LEU A 184 20.64 -4.15 -2.02
C LEU A 184 20.34 -5.30 -2.98
N VAL A 185 21.19 -6.31 -3.08
CA VAL A 185 21.00 -7.45 -4.02
C VAL A 185 20.68 -8.78 -3.33
N SER A 186 20.82 -8.85 -2.01
CA SER A 186 20.62 -10.08 -1.21
C SER A 186 19.15 -10.54 -1.09
N PHE A 187 18.21 -9.76 -1.61
CA PHE A 187 16.81 -10.17 -1.66
C PHE A 187 16.49 -10.85 -2.97
N GLU A 188 15.66 -11.87 -2.91
CA GLU A 188 15.23 -12.59 -4.10
C GLU A 188 14.07 -11.84 -4.75
N ASP A 189 14.24 -11.46 -6.01
CA ASP A 189 13.15 -10.82 -6.75
C ASP A 189 12.02 -11.84 -6.94
N ARG A 190 10.81 -11.47 -6.49
CA ARG A 190 9.61 -12.30 -6.64
C ARG A 190 9.05 -12.21 -8.06
N VAL A 191 9.60 -11.33 -8.90
CA VAL A 191 9.40 -11.31 -10.34
C VAL A 191 10.35 -12.34 -10.95
N ALA A 192 9.81 -13.24 -11.78
CA ALA A 192 10.61 -14.23 -12.47
C ALA A 192 11.76 -13.53 -13.23
N PRO A 193 12.98 -14.09 -13.23
CA PRO A 193 14.08 -13.53 -14.00
C PRO A 193 13.67 -13.42 -15.47
N VAL A 194 14.09 -12.33 -16.12
CA VAL A 194 13.87 -12.11 -17.55
C VAL A 194 14.31 -13.37 -18.29
N THR A 195 13.39 -13.97 -19.05
CA THR A 195 13.70 -15.22 -19.75
C THR A 195 14.78 -14.97 -20.79
N PRO A 196 15.64 -15.96 -21.12
CA PRO A 196 16.63 -15.81 -22.18
C PRO A 196 16.02 -15.35 -23.51
N THR A 197 14.78 -15.76 -23.78
CA THR A 197 13.96 -15.31 -24.91
C THR A 197 13.58 -13.83 -24.85
N GLU A 198 13.17 -13.32 -23.69
CA GLU A 198 12.86 -11.88 -23.53
C GLU A 198 14.12 -11.01 -23.67
N LEU A 199 15.25 -11.48 -23.15
CA LEU A 199 16.57 -10.85 -23.32
C LEU A 199 17.01 -10.83 -24.78
N HIS A 200 16.87 -11.95 -25.48
CA HIS A 200 17.20 -12.07 -26.90
C HIS A 200 16.32 -11.16 -27.76
N ASN A 201 15.02 -11.12 -27.49
CA ASN A 201 14.07 -10.24 -28.19
C ASN A 201 14.39 -8.76 -27.95
N ALA A 202 14.78 -8.38 -26.73
CA ALA A 202 15.21 -7.01 -26.42
C ALA A 202 16.49 -6.62 -27.18
N HIS A 203 17.47 -7.52 -27.28
CA HIS A 203 18.67 -7.28 -28.10
C HIS A 203 18.34 -7.16 -29.59
N HIS A 204 17.42 -7.98 -30.12
CA HIS A 204 16.99 -7.87 -31.51
C HIS A 204 16.27 -6.56 -31.80
N GLN A 205 15.40 -6.10 -30.91
CA GLN A 205 14.74 -4.79 -31.05
C GLN A 205 15.74 -3.65 -31.05
N HIS A 206 16.70 -3.65 -30.13
CA HIS A 206 17.74 -2.63 -30.08
C HIS A 206 18.60 -2.62 -31.35
N GLN A 207 18.94 -3.78 -31.92
CA GLN A 207 19.68 -3.85 -33.18
C GLN A 207 18.87 -3.26 -34.34
N HIS A 208 17.57 -3.57 -34.41
CA HIS A 208 16.68 -3.09 -35.46
C HIS A 208 16.47 -1.57 -35.39
N ASP A 209 16.36 -1.00 -34.19
CA ASP A 209 16.26 0.45 -33.98
C ASP A 209 17.55 1.17 -34.42
N VAL A 210 18.72 0.58 -34.14
CA VAL A 210 20.02 1.13 -34.56
C VAL A 210 20.14 1.11 -36.09
N ASP A 211 19.78 -0.01 -36.73
CA ASP A 211 19.85 -0.15 -38.18
C ASP A 211 18.87 0.82 -38.90
N GLU A 212 17.68 1.04 -38.33
CA GLU A 212 16.69 1.97 -38.87
C GLU A 212 17.16 3.44 -38.79
N LEU A 213 17.85 3.81 -37.70
CA LEU A 213 18.48 5.11 -37.53
C LEU A 213 19.68 5.34 -38.45
N GLU A 214 20.49 4.30 -38.74
CA GLU A 214 21.59 4.39 -39.71
C GLU A 214 21.11 4.47 -41.16
N SER A 215 19.90 3.98 -41.44
CA SER A 215 19.29 3.99 -42.77
C SER A 215 18.52 5.28 -43.13
N SER A 216 18.31 6.18 -42.16
CA SER A 216 17.56 7.44 -42.28
C SER A 216 18.47 8.66 -42.40
#